data_AF-A0A068UHZ4-F1
#
_entry.id   AF-A0A068UHZ4-F1
#
_cell.length_a   1.000
_cell.length_b   1.000
_cell.length_c   1.000
_cell.angle_alpha   90.00
_cell.angle_beta   90.00
_cell.angle_gamma   90.00
#
_symmetry.space_group_name_H-M   'P 1'
#
loop_
_entity.id
_entity.type
_entity.pdbx_description
1 polymer ?
#
loop_
_entity_poly.entity_id
_entity_poly.type
_entity_poly.pdbx_seq_one_letter_code
_entity_poly.pdbx_strand_id
1 'polypeptide(L)' 'MYQKKKRKTQNDTVKGLDVDSLFISHIQVNQAHKQRRRTYRAHGRINPYMSFPCHIELILSEKEESVKKEVIHTCRM' A
#
# COMPACT_ATOMS: atom_id res chain seq x y z
N MET A 1 1.59 9.50 0.73
CA MET A 1 0.28 8.87 0.99
C MET A 1 -0.86 9.55 0.23
N TYR A 2 -1.10 10.86 0.42
CA TYR A 2 -2.21 11.58 -0.24
C TYR A 2 -2.25 11.43 -1.77
N GLN A 3 -1.09 11.56 -2.42
CA GLN A 3 -0.92 11.33 -3.86
C GLN A 3 -1.26 9.89 -4.29
N LYS A 4 -0.98 8.88 -3.45
CA LYS A 4 -1.31 7.47 -3.74
C LYS A 4 -2.80 7.21 -3.62
N LYS A 5 -3.47 7.79 -2.61
CA LYS A 5 -4.93 7.76 -2.49
C LYS A 5 -5.58 8.38 -3.73
N LYS A 6 -5.12 9.56 -4.17
CA LYS A 6 -5.63 10.24 -5.37
C LYS A 6 -5.42 9.43 -6.67
N ARG A 7 -4.27 8.79 -6.87
CA ARG A 7 -4.06 7.91 -8.04
C ARG A 7 -4.96 6.67 -7.98
N LYS A 8 -5.17 6.11 -6.80
CA LYS A 8 -6.00 4.92 -6.64
C LYS A 8 -7.48 5.22 -6.87
N THR A 9 -8.01 6.34 -6.35
CA THR A 9 -9.38 6.79 -6.66
C THR A 9 -9.59 7.02 -8.16
N GLN A 10 -8.59 7.56 -8.86
CA GLN A 10 -8.66 7.68 -10.34
C GLN A 10 -8.67 6.31 -11.03
N ASN A 11 -7.86 5.37 -10.59
CA ASN A 11 -7.90 4.00 -11.12
C ASN A 11 -9.26 3.33 -10.88
N ASP A 12 -9.89 3.59 -9.73
CA ASP A 12 -11.17 2.98 -9.37
C ASP A 12 -12.34 3.59 -10.14
N THR A 13 -12.31 4.90 -10.42
CA THR A 13 -13.26 5.52 -11.37
C THR A 13 -13.15 4.95 -12.79
N VAL A 14 -11.94 4.54 -13.21
CA VAL A 14 -11.72 3.89 -14.51
C VAL A 14 -12.19 2.43 -14.50
N LYS A 15 -12.13 1.77 -13.34
CA LYS A 15 -12.58 0.38 -13.16
C LYS A 15 -14.08 0.27 -12.80
N GLY A 16 -14.77 1.39 -12.60
CA GLY A 16 -16.20 1.42 -12.25
C GLY A 16 -16.51 0.95 -10.84
N LEU A 17 -15.55 1.00 -9.92
CA LEU A 17 -15.70 0.58 -8.52
C LEU A 17 -16.15 1.78 -7.67
N ASP A 18 -17.04 1.55 -6.71
CA ASP A 18 -17.64 2.63 -5.90
C ASP A 18 -16.70 3.11 -4.79
N VAL A 19 -16.25 4.37 -4.87
CA VAL A 19 -15.16 4.93 -4.06
C VAL A 19 -15.44 4.90 -2.55
N ASP A 20 -16.70 4.88 -2.16
CA ASP A 20 -17.13 4.92 -0.76
C ASP A 20 -17.19 3.52 -0.10
N SER A 21 -17.35 2.45 -0.89
CA SER A 21 -17.42 1.07 -0.40
C SER A 21 -16.08 0.35 -0.32
N LEU A 22 -15.00 0.97 -0.82
CA LEU A 22 -13.66 0.38 -0.85
C LEU A 22 -12.97 0.42 0.51
N PHE A 23 -12.37 -0.70 0.91
CA PHE A 23 -11.52 -0.77 2.09
C PHE A 23 -10.10 -1.20 1.73
N ILE A 24 -9.15 -0.84 2.60
CA ILE A 24 -7.75 -1.22 2.46
C ILE A 24 -7.60 -2.63 3.02
N SER A 25 -7.37 -3.62 2.15
CA SER A 25 -7.14 -5.01 2.57
C SER A 25 -5.70 -5.22 3.02
N HIS A 26 -4.75 -4.61 2.34
CA HIS A 26 -3.34 -4.80 2.63
C HIS A 26 -2.47 -3.60 2.23
N ILE A 27 -1.51 -3.28 3.10
CA ILE A 27 -0.50 -2.24 2.91
C ILE A 27 0.88 -2.86 3.10
N GLN A 28 1.75 -2.70 2.09
CA GLN A 28 3.17 -3.03 2.21
C GLN A 28 4.03 -1.81 1.97
N VAL A 29 5.11 -1.69 2.76
CA VAL A 29 6.11 -0.63 2.62
C VAL A 29 7.49 -1.27 2.64
N ASN A 30 8.19 -1.17 1.52
CA ASN A 30 9.53 -1.71 1.34
C ASN A 30 10.54 -0.57 1.19
N GLN A 31 11.74 -0.74 1.75
CA GLN A 31 12.81 0.25 1.57
C GLN A 31 13.32 0.19 0.14
N ALA A 32 13.44 1.34 -0.50
CA ALA A 32 14.04 1.47 -1.82
C ALA A 32 15.55 1.76 -1.68
N HIS A 33 16.27 1.72 -2.81
CA HIS A 33 17.71 2.00 -2.80
C HIS A 33 18.01 3.42 -2.30
N LYS A 34 18.92 3.54 -1.33
CA LYS A 34 19.29 4.82 -0.72
C LYS A 34 20.10 5.65 -1.71
N GLN A 35 19.63 6.86 -2.00
CA GLN A 35 20.38 7.79 -2.83
C GLN A 35 21.38 8.57 -1.98
N ARG A 36 22.64 8.62 -2.40
CA ARG A 36 23.71 9.33 -1.69
C ARG A 36 24.09 10.62 -2.42
N ARG A 37 24.10 11.73 -1.68
CA ARG A 37 24.64 13.03 -2.10
C ARG A 37 25.81 13.39 -1.17
N ARG A 38 26.71 14.27 -1.62
CA ARG A 38 27.82 14.75 -0.78
C ARG A 38 27.42 16.03 -0.05
N THR A 39 27.86 16.15 1.20
CA THR A 39 27.84 17.40 1.96
C THR A 39 29.24 17.78 2.35
N TYR A 40 29.64 18.98 1.96
CA TYR A 40 30.91 19.57 2.34
C TYR A 40 30.79 20.15 3.74
N ARG A 41 31.78 19.86 4.58
CA ARG A 41 31.90 20.41 5.94
C ARG A 41 33.25 21.10 6.10
N ALA A 42 33.41 21.80 7.22
CA ALA A 42 34.66 22.47 7.56
C ALA A 42 35.87 21.53 7.46
N HIS A 43 37.03 22.12 7.16
CA HIS A 43 38.32 21.43 7.02
C HIS A 43 38.34 20.29 5.99
N GLY A 44 37.57 20.42 4.90
CA GLY A 44 37.59 19.45 3.79
C GLY A 44 36.92 18.11 4.11
N ARG A 45 36.19 18.01 5.23
CA ARG A 45 35.46 16.78 5.58
C ARG A 45 34.26 16.57 4.65
N ILE A 46 34.13 15.37 4.09
CA ILE A 46 33.01 15.00 3.21
C ILE A 46 32.15 13.95 3.92
N ASN A 47 30.86 14.27 4.13
CA ASN A 47 29.88 13.33 4.66
C ASN A 47 28.80 13.02 3.61
N PRO A 48 28.28 11.79 3.58
CA PRO A 48 27.11 11.46 2.77
C PRO A 48 25.84 12.04 3.38
N TYR A 49 25.06 12.74 2.58
CA TYR A 49 23.65 13.03 2.84
C TYR A 49 22.81 12.00 2.09
N MET A 50 22.07 11.18 2.82
CA MET A 50 21.33 10.06 2.25
C MET A 50 19.84 10.36 2.22
N SER A 51 19.21 10.17 1.06
CA SER A 51 17.76 10.09 0.95
C SER A 51 17.30 8.68 1.30
N PHE A 52 16.15 8.57 1.96
CA PHE A 52 15.49 7.30 2.31
C PHE A 52 14.18 7.15 1.53
N PRO A 53 14.24 6.74 0.26
CA PRO A 53 13.04 6.44 -0.51
C PRO A 53 12.41 5.10 -0.07
N CYS A 54 11.09 4.97 -0.25
CA CYS A 54 10.33 3.75 0.03
C CYS A 54 9.36 3.42 -1.11
N HIS A 55 9.21 2.13 -1.41
CA HIS A 55 8.13 1.60 -2.22
C HIS A 55 6.91 1.34 -1.31
N ILE A 56 5.72 1.70 -1.78
CA ILE A 56 4.48 1.51 -1.01
C ILE A 56 3.48 0.81 -1.93
N GLU A 57 2.98 -0.33 -1.53
CA GLU A 57 1.99 -1.11 -2.26
C GLU A 57 0.68 -1.08 -1.46
N LEU A 58 -0.42 -0.82 -2.17
CA LEU A 58 -1.75 -0.65 -1.59
C LEU A 58 -2.71 -1.51 -2.37
N ILE A 59 -3.34 -2.47 -1.70
CA ILE A 59 -4.41 -3.29 -2.26
C ILE A 59 -5.71 -2.81 -1.62
N LEU A 60 -6.66 -2.44 -2.49
CA LEU A 60 -8.03 -2.11 -2.08
C LEU A 60 -8.94 -3.22 -2.57
N SER A 61 -9.88 -3.62 -1.74
CA SER A 61 -10.86 -4.66 -2.03
C SER A 61 -12.26 -4.09 -1.75
N GLU A 62 -13.24 -4.54 -2.53
CA GLU A 62 -14.66 -4.32 -2.22
C GLU A 62 -15.11 -5.34 -1.20
N LYS A 63 -16.06 -4.94 -0.35
CA LYS A 63 -16.57 -5.79 0.72
C LYS A 63 -17.64 -6.73 0.14
N GLU A 64 -17.26 -7.97 -0.14
CA GLU A 64 -18.23 -9.02 -0.47
C GLU A 64 -19.01 -9.46 0.78
N GLU A 65 -20.29 -9.73 0.61
CA GLU A 65 -21.17 -10.24 1.67
C GLU A 65 -20.77 -11.66 2.10
N SER A 66 -21.00 -11.99 3.37
CA SER A 66 -20.62 -13.27 3.97
C SER A 66 -21.27 -14.45 3.26
N VAL A 67 -20.46 -15.32 2.63
CA VAL A 67 -20.93 -16.60 2.10
C VAL A 67 -21.39 -17.49 3.25
N LYS A 68 -22.64 -17.97 3.17
CA LYS A 68 -23.25 -18.84 4.18
C LYS A 68 -22.44 -20.14 4.29
N LYS A 69 -22.03 -20.50 5.50
CA LYS A 69 -21.46 -21.83 5.77
C LYS A 69 -22.53 -22.89 5.54
N GLU A 70 -22.23 -23.87 4.71
CA GLU A 70 -23.08 -25.06 4.59
C GLU A 70 -23.02 -25.84 5.91
N VAL A 71 -24.19 -26.03 6.53
CA VAL A 71 -24.32 -26.87 7.72
C VAL A 71 -24.21 -28.31 7.25
N ILE A 72 -23.04 -28.91 7.44
CA ILE A 72 -22.85 -30.34 7.28
C ILE A 72 -23.72 -30.99 8.36
N HIS A 73 -24.89 -31.51 7.97
CA HIS A 73 -25.70 -32.33 8.86
C HIS A 73 -24.85 -33.55 9.26
N THR A 74 -24.45 -33.59 10.53
CA THR A 74 -23.85 -34.78 11.13
C THR A 74 -24.83 -35.93 10.95
N CYS A 75 -24.50 -36.90 10.09
CA CYS A 75 -25.23 -38.15 10.04
C CYS A 75 -24.93 -38.88 11.35
N ARG A 76 -25.91 -38.80 12.26
CA ARG A 76 -26.06 -39.68 13.40
C ARG A 76 -26.76 -40.92 12.87
N MET A 77 -26.05 -42.04 12.81
CA MET A 77 -26.48 -43.44 13.02
C MET A 77 -25.29 -44.36 12.77
#